data_AF-H0TSM9-F1
#
_entry.id   AF-H0TSM9-F1
#
_cell.length_a   1.000
_cell.length_b   1.000
_cell.length_c   1.000
_cell.angle_alpha   90.00
_cell.angle_beta   90.00
_cell.angle_gamma   90.00
#
_symmetry.space_group_name_H-M   'P 1'
#
loop_
_entity.id
_entity.type
_entity.pdbx_description
1 polymer ?
#
loop_
_entity_poly.entity_id
_entity_poly.type
_entity_poly.pdbx_seq_one_letter_code
_entity_poly.pdbx_strand_id
1 'polypeptide(L)'
;MKLKSGWGMTETCSPGTGHPKEGPEKPGSIGLMLPGIEMDVVSLDDPAKVLGVNEVGEIRIKGPNVTKGYWNRPQETAEAFVGERFLTGDIGYMDSDGYFFLVDRKKDMIISGGFNVYPQMIEQAIYTHPAVQEVIVIGIPDAYRGEAAKAFIKLRDGAKPFSIDELREFLTGKLGKHELPAAVAFVDELPRTPVGKLSRHELRQKQSPTIQAQQHQQQQ
;
A
#
# COMPACT_ATOMS: atom_id res chain seq x y z
N MET A 1 -18.06 0.40 23.65
CA MET A 1 -17.95 -0.44 22.43
C MET A 1 -16.51 -0.36 21.95
N LYS A 2 -15.80 -1.49 21.82
CA LYS A 2 -14.45 -1.50 21.26
C LYS A 2 -14.53 -1.70 19.75
N LEU A 3 -13.90 -0.82 18.97
CA LEU A 3 -13.77 -0.98 17.52
C LEU A 3 -12.80 -2.14 17.26
N LYS A 4 -13.21 -3.09 16.42
CA LYS A 4 -12.38 -4.21 15.98
C LYS A 4 -12.25 -4.15 14.47
N SER A 5 -11.01 -4.25 13.98
CA SER A 5 -10.72 -4.35 12.56
C SER A 5 -10.92 -5.79 12.07
N GLY A 6 -11.02 -5.92 10.76
CA GLY A 6 -10.96 -7.17 10.03
C GLY A 6 -10.53 -6.86 8.61
N TRP A 7 -10.09 -7.87 7.87
CA TRP A 7 -9.67 -7.69 6.48
C TRP A 7 -10.34 -8.74 5.59
N GLY A 8 -10.58 -8.33 4.35
CA GLY A 8 -11.12 -9.16 3.30
C GLY A 8 -11.17 -8.39 1.99
N MET A 9 -11.36 -9.13 0.91
CA MET A 9 -11.52 -8.60 -0.45
C MET A 9 -12.62 -9.35 -1.17
N THR A 10 -13.00 -8.88 -2.36
CA THR A 10 -14.05 -9.51 -3.17
C THR A 10 -13.68 -10.94 -3.50
N GLU A 11 -12.42 -11.19 -3.84
CA GLU A 11 -11.86 -12.50 -4.19
C GLU A 11 -11.86 -13.50 -3.03
N THR A 12 -12.05 -13.02 -1.79
CA THR A 12 -12.13 -13.88 -0.59
C THR A 12 -13.53 -13.94 -0.01
N CYS A 13 -14.53 -13.42 -0.71
CA CYS A 13 -15.94 -13.35 -0.27
C CYS A 13 -16.13 -12.81 1.16
N SER A 14 -15.21 -11.94 1.64
CA SER A 14 -15.13 -11.29 2.97
C SER A 14 -15.76 -11.98 4.21
N PRO A 15 -15.07 -12.10 5.37
CA PRO A 15 -13.70 -11.67 5.70
C PRO A 15 -12.68 -12.81 5.55
N GLY A 16 -11.41 -12.47 5.41
CA GLY A 16 -10.27 -13.40 5.54
C GLY A 16 -9.73 -13.46 6.97
N THR A 17 -9.71 -12.32 7.66
CA THR A 17 -9.22 -12.20 9.05
C THR A 17 -10.19 -11.44 9.93
N GLY A 18 -10.10 -11.66 11.24
CA GLY A 18 -10.82 -10.90 12.24
C GLY A 18 -10.19 -10.97 13.62
N HIS A 19 -10.45 -9.95 14.44
CA HIS A 19 -10.00 -9.97 15.83
C HIS A 19 -10.88 -10.91 16.67
N PRO A 20 -10.29 -11.80 17.48
CA PRO A 20 -11.06 -12.66 18.38
C PRO A 20 -11.82 -11.82 19.41
N LYS A 21 -12.90 -12.37 19.99
CA LYS A 21 -13.70 -11.68 21.01
C LYS A 21 -12.85 -11.28 22.22
N GLU A 22 -11.96 -12.17 22.63
CA GLU A 22 -11.01 -12.05 23.73
C GLU A 22 -9.59 -12.23 23.19
N GLY A 23 -8.60 -11.59 23.81
CA GLY A 23 -7.20 -11.65 23.37
C GLY A 23 -6.48 -10.31 23.54
N PRO A 24 -5.16 -10.28 23.27
CA PRO A 24 -4.39 -9.04 23.33
C PRO A 24 -4.90 -8.05 22.29
N GLU A 25 -4.89 -6.76 22.64
CA GLU A 25 -5.06 -5.71 21.65
C GLU A 25 -3.78 -5.55 20.85
N LYS A 26 -3.90 -5.70 19.53
CA LYS A 26 -2.80 -5.54 18.57
C LYS A 26 -3.13 -4.38 17.63
N PRO A 27 -2.85 -3.12 18.03
CA PRO A 27 -3.10 -1.96 17.18
C PRO A 27 -2.44 -2.12 15.81
N GLY A 28 -3.17 -1.80 14.73
CA GLY A 28 -2.69 -1.95 13.36
C GLY A 28 -2.83 -3.35 12.77
N SER A 29 -3.14 -4.37 13.57
CA SER A 29 -3.39 -5.72 13.06
C SER A 29 -4.74 -5.82 12.36
N ILE A 30 -4.79 -6.63 11.31
CA ILE A 30 -6.03 -7.08 10.66
C ILE A 30 -6.66 -8.31 11.34
N GLY A 31 -6.05 -8.82 12.41
CA GLY A 31 -6.55 -9.93 13.21
C GLY A 31 -5.92 -11.28 12.85
N LEU A 32 -6.58 -12.34 13.29
CA LEU A 32 -6.21 -13.72 13.02
C LEU A 32 -6.98 -14.25 11.81
N MET A 33 -6.45 -15.29 11.16
CA MET A 33 -7.18 -16.04 10.14
C MET A 33 -8.50 -16.59 10.70
N LEU A 34 -9.58 -16.51 9.92
CA LEU A 34 -10.86 -17.09 10.33
C LEU A 34 -10.87 -18.62 10.20
N PRO A 35 -11.76 -19.32 10.94
CA PRO A 35 -11.86 -20.77 10.84
C PRO A 35 -12.06 -21.28 9.39
N GLY A 36 -11.27 -22.28 9.01
CA GLY A 36 -11.30 -22.86 7.65
C GLY A 36 -10.53 -22.04 6.59
N ILE A 37 -9.87 -20.96 7.00
CA ILE A 37 -8.97 -20.17 6.16
C ILE A 37 -7.53 -20.43 6.57
N GLU A 38 -6.66 -20.64 5.59
CA GLU A 38 -5.22 -20.71 5.78
C GLU A 38 -4.57 -19.48 5.13
N MET A 39 -3.68 -18.81 5.86
CA MET A 39 -2.92 -17.67 5.35
C MET A 39 -1.44 -17.84 5.66
N ASP A 40 -0.60 -17.44 4.72
CA ASP A 40 0.85 -17.33 4.89
C ASP A 40 1.37 -16.05 4.22
N VAL A 41 2.62 -15.70 4.50
CA VAL A 41 3.33 -14.58 3.87
C VAL A 41 4.42 -15.15 2.99
N VAL A 42 4.51 -14.74 1.74
CA VAL A 42 5.49 -15.25 0.77
C VAL A 42 6.39 -14.15 0.23
N SER A 43 7.57 -14.53 -0.26
CA SER A 43 8.50 -13.59 -0.89
C SER A 43 7.85 -12.91 -2.10
N LEU A 44 8.18 -11.62 -2.30
CA LEU A 44 7.72 -10.85 -3.46
C LEU A 44 8.36 -11.32 -4.77
N ASP A 45 9.58 -11.87 -4.70
CA ASP A 45 10.35 -12.35 -5.85
C ASP A 45 10.05 -13.82 -6.17
N ASP A 46 9.75 -14.63 -5.14
CA ASP A 46 9.41 -16.04 -5.27
C ASP A 46 8.17 -16.38 -4.42
N PRO A 47 6.97 -16.41 -5.02
CA PRO A 47 5.73 -16.66 -4.28
C PRO A 47 5.57 -18.13 -3.84
N ALA A 48 6.52 -19.02 -4.15
CA ALA A 48 6.60 -20.36 -3.57
C ALA A 48 7.32 -20.37 -2.21
N LYS A 49 8.17 -19.38 -1.94
CA LYS A 49 8.94 -19.26 -0.70
C LYS A 49 8.12 -18.60 0.39
N VAL A 50 7.73 -19.38 1.39
CA VAL A 50 7.08 -18.89 2.63
C VAL A 50 8.12 -18.18 3.50
N LEU A 51 7.75 -17.01 4.02
CA LEU A 51 8.54 -16.20 4.93
C LEU A 51 8.22 -16.52 6.39
N GLY A 52 9.16 -16.26 7.27
CA GLY A 52 9.04 -16.41 8.71
C GLY A 52 8.24 -15.28 9.39
N VAL A 53 8.13 -15.42 10.71
CA VAL A 53 7.49 -14.41 11.57
C VAL A 53 8.17 -13.05 11.43
N ASN A 54 7.37 -11.99 11.34
CA ASN A 54 7.78 -10.59 11.16
C ASN A 54 8.53 -10.28 9.85
N GLU A 55 8.64 -11.23 8.92
CA GLU A 55 9.17 -10.94 7.60
C GLU A 55 8.07 -10.39 6.67
N VAL A 56 8.40 -9.32 5.95
CA VAL A 56 7.45 -8.61 5.07
C VAL A 56 7.42 -9.26 3.69
N GLY A 57 6.23 -9.60 3.22
CA GLY A 57 6.00 -10.20 1.91
C GLY A 57 4.56 -10.09 1.46
N GLU A 58 4.20 -10.79 0.39
CA GLU A 58 2.82 -10.83 -0.09
C GLU A 58 2.00 -11.82 0.75
N ILE A 59 0.82 -11.37 1.22
CA ILE A 59 -0.12 -12.24 1.92
C ILE A 59 -0.79 -13.15 0.89
N ARG A 60 -0.84 -14.44 1.20
CA ARG A 60 -1.43 -15.47 0.37
C ARG A 60 -2.45 -16.26 1.17
N ILE A 61 -3.60 -16.54 0.55
CA ILE A 61 -4.78 -17.09 1.23
C ILE A 61 -5.31 -18.34 0.53
N LYS A 62 -5.78 -19.30 1.30
CA LYS A 62 -6.49 -20.50 0.84
C LYS A 62 -7.71 -20.74 1.72
N GLY A 63 -8.81 -21.15 1.11
CA GLY A 63 -10.01 -21.51 1.84
C GLY A 63 -11.21 -21.67 0.91
N PRO A 64 -12.34 -22.19 1.42
CA PRO A 64 -13.56 -22.35 0.64
C PRO A 64 -14.19 -21.02 0.20
N ASN A 65 -13.76 -19.91 0.81
CA ASN A 65 -14.20 -18.55 0.53
C ASN A 65 -13.45 -17.89 -0.64
N VAL A 66 -12.36 -18.48 -1.12
CA VAL A 66 -11.54 -17.94 -2.21
C VAL A 66 -12.23 -18.20 -3.55
N THR A 67 -12.24 -17.17 -4.41
CA THR A 67 -12.78 -17.25 -5.77
C THR A 67 -12.11 -18.36 -6.58
N LYS A 68 -12.78 -18.84 -7.63
CA LYS A 68 -12.19 -19.78 -8.60
C LYS A 68 -11.32 -19.08 -9.65
N GLY A 69 -11.33 -17.76 -9.67
CA GLY A 69 -10.59 -16.94 -10.64
C GLY A 69 -11.40 -15.76 -11.17
N TYR A 70 -10.86 -15.14 -12.21
CA TYR A 70 -11.44 -13.99 -12.88
C TYR A 70 -12.20 -14.42 -14.14
N TRP A 71 -13.43 -13.94 -14.29
CA TRP A 71 -14.28 -14.26 -15.44
C TRP A 71 -13.63 -13.84 -16.76
N ASN A 72 -13.55 -14.76 -17.72
CA ASN A 72 -12.91 -14.58 -19.04
C ASN A 72 -11.47 -14.04 -18.99
N ARG A 73 -10.75 -14.28 -17.89
CA ARG A 73 -9.39 -13.79 -17.67
C ARG A 73 -8.48 -14.95 -17.17
N PRO A 74 -8.24 -15.97 -18.02
CA PRO A 74 -7.52 -17.18 -17.60
C PRO A 74 -6.05 -16.91 -17.26
N GLN A 75 -5.38 -15.99 -17.96
CA GLN A 75 -3.99 -15.64 -17.68
C GLN A 75 -3.85 -14.98 -16.30
N GLU A 76 -4.64 -13.94 -16.05
CA GLU A 76 -4.64 -13.22 -14.76
C GLU A 76 -5.08 -14.14 -13.61
N THR A 77 -5.97 -15.10 -13.89
CA THR A 77 -6.31 -16.16 -12.94
C THR A 77 -5.10 -17.05 -12.66
N ALA A 78 -4.34 -17.48 -13.66
CA ALA A 78 -3.15 -18.30 -13.44
C ALA A 78 -2.07 -17.55 -12.65
N GLU A 79 -1.87 -16.25 -12.95
CA GLU A 79 -0.89 -15.39 -12.26
C GLU A 79 -1.27 -15.10 -10.80
N ALA A 80 -2.57 -15.06 -10.49
CA ALA A 80 -3.07 -14.79 -9.14
C ALA A 80 -3.01 -16.01 -8.20
N PHE A 81 -2.64 -17.20 -8.68
CA PHE A 81 -2.62 -18.42 -7.88
C PHE A 81 -1.25 -19.12 -7.90
N VAL A 82 -0.84 -19.60 -6.73
CA VAL A 82 0.26 -20.56 -6.58
C VAL A 82 -0.34 -21.86 -6.05
N GLY A 83 -0.58 -22.80 -6.96
CA GLY A 83 -1.37 -23.99 -6.66
C GLY A 83 -2.81 -23.60 -6.31
N GLU A 84 -3.28 -23.99 -5.12
CA GLU A 84 -4.63 -23.66 -4.63
C GLU A 84 -4.69 -22.35 -3.82
N ARG A 85 -3.57 -21.65 -3.67
CA ARG A 85 -3.46 -20.46 -2.83
C ARG A 85 -3.49 -19.20 -3.67
N PHE A 86 -4.35 -18.25 -3.31
CA PHE A 86 -4.54 -16.96 -3.98
C PHE A 86 -3.58 -15.90 -3.44
N LEU A 87 -2.87 -15.22 -4.32
CA LEU A 87 -2.03 -14.06 -4.04
C LEU A 87 -2.91 -12.81 -3.95
N THR A 88 -2.92 -12.16 -2.78
CA THR A 88 -3.88 -11.09 -2.48
C THR A 88 -3.49 -9.73 -3.08
N GLY A 89 -2.22 -9.56 -3.48
CA GLY A 89 -1.64 -8.27 -3.80
C GLY A 89 -1.53 -7.31 -2.61
N ASP A 90 -1.83 -7.78 -1.39
CA ASP A 90 -1.57 -7.08 -0.13
C ASP A 90 -0.19 -7.52 0.41
N ILE A 91 0.63 -6.53 0.79
CA ILE A 91 1.93 -6.74 1.42
C ILE A 91 1.76 -6.62 2.92
N GLY A 92 2.32 -7.56 3.67
CA GLY A 92 2.20 -7.61 5.11
C GLY A 92 3.17 -8.59 5.76
N TYR A 93 2.98 -8.79 7.06
CA TYR A 93 3.70 -9.78 7.86
C TYR A 93 2.76 -10.43 8.88
N MET A 94 3.19 -11.56 9.43
CA MET A 94 2.53 -12.23 10.54
C MET A 94 3.42 -12.17 11.78
N ASP A 95 2.88 -11.75 12.93
CA ASP A 95 3.64 -11.73 14.18
C ASP A 95 3.71 -13.12 14.86
N SER A 96 4.43 -13.20 15.98
CA SER A 96 4.62 -14.46 16.72
C SER A 96 3.34 -15.03 17.33
N ASP A 97 2.31 -14.19 17.48
CA ASP A 97 1.00 -14.58 18.02
C ASP A 97 0.02 -14.95 16.90
N GLY A 98 0.47 -14.94 15.63
CA GLY A 98 -0.32 -15.28 14.45
C GLY A 98 -1.17 -14.13 13.90
N TYR A 99 -1.00 -12.91 14.41
CA TYR A 99 -1.73 -11.73 13.95
C TYR A 99 -1.10 -11.20 12.67
N PHE A 100 -1.93 -10.89 11.68
CA PHE A 100 -1.47 -10.32 10.41
C PHE A 100 -1.51 -8.78 10.47
N PHE A 101 -0.58 -8.17 9.76
CA PHE A 101 -0.43 -6.73 9.64
C PHE A 101 -0.25 -6.37 8.17
N LEU A 102 -0.92 -5.31 7.73
CA LEU A 102 -0.75 -4.77 6.38
C LEU A 102 0.29 -3.67 6.39
N VAL A 103 1.18 -3.73 5.41
CA VAL A 103 2.23 -2.75 5.16
C VAL A 103 1.87 -1.88 3.96
N ASP A 104 1.45 -2.49 2.84
CA ASP A 104 1.03 -1.75 1.63
C ASP A 104 0.30 -2.65 0.62
N ARG A 105 0.04 -2.14 -0.59
CA ARG A 105 -0.36 -2.90 -1.77
C ARG A 105 0.84 -3.12 -2.69
N LYS A 106 0.96 -4.34 -3.23
CA LYS A 106 2.02 -4.69 -4.19
C LYS A 106 2.09 -3.75 -5.39
N LYS A 107 0.93 -3.34 -5.92
CA LYS A 107 0.83 -2.41 -7.05
C LYS A 107 1.19 -0.95 -6.73
N ASP A 108 1.24 -0.58 -5.45
CA ASP A 108 1.55 0.78 -5.01
C ASP A 108 3.01 0.90 -4.53
N MET A 109 3.68 -0.22 -4.27
CA MET A 109 5.09 -0.28 -3.86
C MET A 109 6.00 0.45 -4.85
N ILE A 110 6.93 1.25 -4.31
CA ILE A 110 7.91 2.02 -5.06
C ILE A 110 9.23 1.25 -5.03
N ILE A 111 9.91 1.14 -6.17
CA ILE A 111 11.27 0.55 -6.21
C ILE A 111 12.29 1.67 -6.32
N SER A 112 12.90 2.04 -5.19
CA SER A 112 13.87 3.14 -5.12
C SER A 112 15.27 2.59 -4.88
N GLY A 113 16.12 2.64 -5.91
CA GLY A 113 17.52 2.20 -5.83
C GLY A 113 17.69 0.73 -5.47
N GLY A 114 16.75 -0.13 -5.88
CA GLY A 114 16.72 -1.55 -5.55
C GLY A 114 16.09 -1.89 -4.20
N PHE A 115 15.56 -0.91 -3.47
CA PHE A 115 14.84 -1.11 -2.21
C PHE A 115 13.34 -1.00 -2.41
N ASN A 116 12.60 -1.89 -1.74
CA ASN A 116 11.14 -1.80 -1.62
C ASN A 116 10.79 -0.66 -0.67
N VAL A 117 10.11 0.35 -1.20
CA VAL A 117 9.62 1.49 -0.44
C VAL A 117 8.09 1.40 -0.40
N TYR A 118 7.53 1.45 0.80
CA TYR A 118 6.10 1.30 1.05
C TYR A 118 5.45 2.66 1.29
N PRO A 119 4.76 3.26 0.29
CA PRO A 119 4.05 4.53 0.45
C PRO A 119 3.24 4.66 1.73
N GLN A 120 2.53 3.60 2.15
CA GLN A 120 1.68 3.66 3.34
C GLN A 120 2.50 3.85 4.63
N MET A 121 3.72 3.31 4.73
CA MET A 121 4.62 3.58 5.86
C MET A 121 5.05 5.05 5.89
N ILE A 122 5.36 5.62 4.72
CA ILE A 122 5.71 7.04 4.59
C ILE A 122 4.50 7.91 4.97
N GLU A 123 3.32 7.59 4.48
CA GLU A 123 2.08 8.30 4.79
C GLU A 123 1.78 8.30 6.28
N GLN A 124 1.89 7.14 6.95
CA GLN A 124 1.70 7.03 8.39
C GLN A 124 2.68 7.91 9.17
N ALA A 125 3.96 7.92 8.77
CA ALA A 125 4.97 8.77 9.39
C ALA A 125 4.66 10.27 9.18
N ILE A 126 4.26 10.67 7.95
CA ILE A 126 3.88 12.05 7.64
C ILE A 126 2.61 12.46 8.40
N TYR A 127 1.66 11.55 8.58
CA TYR A 127 0.39 11.82 9.27
C TYR A 127 0.59 12.20 10.74
N THR A 128 1.73 11.86 11.34
CA THR A 128 2.10 12.31 12.69
C THR A 128 2.48 13.80 12.76
N HIS A 129 2.66 14.47 11.61
CA HIS A 129 2.99 15.88 11.56
C HIS A 129 1.77 16.76 11.90
N PRO A 130 1.86 17.72 12.83
CA PRO A 130 0.70 18.45 13.32
C PRO A 130 -0.03 19.27 12.25
N ALA A 131 0.69 19.75 11.24
CA ALA A 131 0.12 20.51 10.12
C ALA A 131 -0.65 19.65 9.10
N VAL A 132 -0.47 18.32 9.10
CA VAL A 132 -1.02 17.43 8.06
C VAL A 132 -2.44 17.00 8.43
N GLN A 133 -3.36 17.21 7.49
CA GLN A 133 -4.73 16.69 7.58
C GLN A 133 -4.87 15.36 6.85
N GLU A 134 -4.37 15.27 5.63
CA GLU A 134 -4.38 14.06 4.80
C GLU A 134 -3.10 14.01 3.96
N VAL A 135 -2.68 12.79 3.60
CA VAL A 135 -1.50 12.57 2.75
C VAL A 135 -1.73 11.36 1.85
N ILE A 136 -1.23 11.46 0.61
CA ILE A 136 -1.00 10.33 -0.28
C ILE A 136 0.44 10.38 -0.77
N VAL A 137 1.12 9.25 -0.77
CA VAL A 137 2.45 9.08 -1.36
C VAL A 137 2.33 8.21 -2.61
N ILE A 138 3.04 8.61 -3.67
CA ILE A 138 3.21 7.82 -4.90
C ILE A 138 4.67 7.81 -5.34
N GLY A 139 5.04 6.81 -6.14
CA GLY A 139 6.29 6.81 -6.88
C GLY A 139 6.26 7.81 -8.03
N ILE A 140 7.36 8.52 -8.22
CA ILE A 140 7.66 9.32 -9.40
C ILE A 140 8.98 8.86 -10.03
N PRO A 141 9.17 9.01 -11.35
CA PRO A 141 10.44 8.69 -11.99
C PRO A 141 11.61 9.46 -11.36
N ASP A 142 12.72 8.77 -11.10
CA ASP A 142 13.96 9.34 -10.59
C ASP A 142 15.15 8.81 -11.41
N ALA A 143 15.99 9.70 -11.92
CA ALA A 143 17.06 9.33 -12.86
C ALA A 143 18.16 8.46 -12.22
N TYR A 144 18.37 8.56 -10.91
CA TYR A 144 19.41 7.82 -10.19
C TYR A 144 18.87 6.56 -9.53
N ARG A 145 17.65 6.63 -8.98
CA ARG A 145 17.03 5.57 -8.19
C ARG A 145 16.00 4.74 -8.95
N GLY A 146 15.68 5.09 -10.20
CA GLY A 146 14.55 4.53 -10.94
C GLY A 146 13.24 5.21 -10.52
N GLU A 147 12.87 5.07 -9.25
CA GLU A 147 11.74 5.79 -8.65
C GLU A 147 12.11 6.46 -7.32
N ALA A 148 11.33 7.48 -6.96
CA ALA A 148 11.38 8.08 -5.63
C ALA A 148 9.97 8.46 -5.13
N ALA A 149 9.81 8.54 -3.81
CA ALA A 149 8.54 8.89 -3.20
C ALA A 149 8.23 10.39 -3.34
N LYS A 150 6.99 10.72 -3.74
CA LYS A 150 6.44 12.08 -3.70
C LYS A 150 5.20 12.11 -2.82
N ALA A 151 5.18 13.03 -1.86
CA ALA A 151 4.05 13.24 -0.96
C ALA A 151 3.12 14.34 -1.48
N PHE A 152 1.82 14.05 -1.53
CA PHE A 152 0.76 15.01 -1.77
C PHE A 152 0.02 15.23 -0.46
N ILE A 153 0.01 16.46 0.04
CA ILE A 153 -0.43 16.78 1.40
C ILE A 153 -1.57 17.79 1.34
N LYS A 154 -2.67 17.47 2.04
CA LYS A 154 -3.66 18.46 2.45
C LYS A 154 -3.30 18.93 3.86
N LEU A 155 -3.11 20.24 4.01
CA LEU A 155 -2.85 20.86 5.30
C LEU A 155 -4.13 21.05 6.09
N ARG A 156 -4.02 21.11 7.42
CA ARG A 156 -5.11 21.54 8.30
C ARG A 156 -5.37 23.03 8.11
N ASP A 157 -6.59 23.46 8.38
CA ASP A 157 -6.98 24.88 8.34
C ASP A 157 -6.05 25.73 9.21
N GLY A 158 -5.51 26.80 8.61
CA GLY A 158 -4.59 27.73 9.28
C GLY A 158 -3.14 27.23 9.41
N ALA A 159 -2.83 26.00 9.01
CA ALA A 159 -1.45 25.51 8.98
C ALA A 159 -0.69 26.09 7.78
N LYS A 160 0.60 26.34 7.98
CA LYS A 160 1.49 26.85 6.92
C LYS A 160 2.14 25.69 6.14
N PRO A 161 2.33 25.83 4.82
CA PRO A 161 3.19 24.94 4.06
C PRO A 161 4.60 24.90 4.62
N PHE A 162 5.28 23.77 4.40
CA PHE A 162 6.67 23.55 4.77
C PHE A 162 7.46 23.03 3.57
N SER A 163 8.76 23.23 3.61
CA SER A 163 9.70 22.76 2.61
C SER A 163 9.89 21.24 2.65
N ILE A 164 10.41 20.69 1.56
CA ILE A 164 10.79 19.27 1.51
C ILE A 164 11.86 18.92 2.54
N ASP A 165 12.77 19.84 2.86
CA ASP A 165 13.86 19.60 3.81
C ASP A 165 13.35 19.58 5.24
N GLU A 166 12.42 20.47 5.62
CA GLU A 166 11.71 20.42 6.91
C GLU A 166 10.93 19.11 7.06
N LEU A 167 10.28 18.63 5.99
CA LEU A 167 9.60 17.33 6.00
C LEU A 167 10.58 16.17 6.22
N ARG A 168 11.72 16.17 5.52
CA ARG A 168 12.74 15.11 5.66
C ARG A 168 13.36 15.13 7.05
N GLU A 169 13.61 16.31 7.61
CA GLU A 169 14.08 16.46 8.98
C GLU A 169 13.08 15.85 9.96
N PHE A 170 11.79 16.16 9.83
CA PHE A 170 10.73 15.58 10.66
C PHE A 170 10.60 14.04 10.55
N LEU A 171 10.91 13.48 9.37
CA LEU A 171 10.86 12.04 9.10
C LEU A 171 12.16 11.31 9.46
N THR A 172 13.23 12.04 9.75
CA THR A 172 14.52 11.44 10.12
C THR A 172 14.38 10.66 11.43
N GLY A 173 14.87 9.42 11.43
CA GLY A 173 14.73 8.50 12.57
C GLY A 173 13.40 7.75 12.63
N LYS A 174 12.40 8.12 11.80
CA LYS A 174 11.15 7.35 11.61
C LYS A 174 11.21 6.43 10.40
N LEU A 175 11.94 6.86 9.37
CA LEU A 175 12.09 6.17 8.09
C LEU A 175 13.56 6.03 7.70
N GLY A 176 13.85 5.04 6.86
CA GLY A 176 15.16 4.87 6.22
C GLY A 176 15.43 5.97 5.18
N LYS A 177 16.72 6.23 4.91
CA LYS A 177 17.15 7.28 3.95
C LYS A 177 16.60 7.09 2.52
N HIS A 178 16.34 5.86 2.11
CA HIS A 178 15.80 5.53 0.79
C HIS A 178 14.28 5.72 0.71
N GLU A 179 13.58 5.74 1.85
CA GLU A 179 12.13 5.96 1.95
C GLU A 179 11.76 7.43 2.06
N LEU A 180 12.73 8.30 2.40
CA LEU A 180 12.48 9.73 2.53
C LEU A 180 11.94 10.33 1.21
N PRO A 181 10.85 11.11 1.23
CA PRO A 181 10.29 11.73 0.04
C PRO A 181 11.32 12.57 -0.74
N ALA A 182 11.33 12.41 -2.07
CA ALA A 182 12.07 13.24 -2.99
C ALA A 182 11.39 14.60 -3.23
N ALA A 183 10.06 14.64 -3.17
CA ALA A 183 9.26 15.82 -3.43
C ALA A 183 8.00 15.88 -2.56
N VAL A 184 7.50 17.10 -2.34
CA VAL A 184 6.23 17.36 -1.67
C VAL A 184 5.40 18.33 -2.50
N ALA A 185 4.08 18.13 -2.55
CA ALA A 185 3.13 19.05 -3.15
C ALA A 185 1.94 19.24 -2.21
N PHE A 186 1.54 20.49 -2.01
CA PHE A 186 0.34 20.81 -1.22
C PHE A 186 -0.87 20.92 -2.15
N VAL A 187 -1.99 20.32 -1.73
CA VAL A 187 -3.23 20.30 -2.49
C VAL A 187 -4.39 20.66 -1.58
N ASP A 188 -5.41 21.32 -2.14
CA ASP A 188 -6.62 21.65 -1.39
C ASP A 188 -7.44 20.40 -1.05
N GLU A 189 -7.46 19.44 -1.99
CA GLU A 189 -8.12 18.14 -1.84
C GLU A 189 -7.34 17.03 -2.53
N LEU A 190 -7.37 15.84 -1.90
CA LEU A 190 -6.82 14.63 -2.48
C LEU A 190 -7.91 13.87 -3.25
N PRO A 191 -7.58 13.27 -4.40
CA PRO A 191 -8.54 12.53 -5.20
C PRO A 191 -9.08 11.32 -4.45
N ARG A 192 -10.34 10.99 -4.72
CA ARG A 192 -11.05 9.88 -4.09
C ARG A 192 -11.75 9.03 -5.14
N THR A 193 -11.73 7.73 -4.92
CA THR A 193 -12.57 6.77 -5.63
C THR A 193 -14.06 7.07 -5.38
N PRO A 194 -14.98 6.58 -6.23
CA PRO A 194 -16.43 6.73 -6.03
C PRO A 194 -16.94 6.21 -4.67
N VAL A 195 -16.21 5.29 -4.04
CA VAL A 195 -16.50 4.75 -2.70
C VAL A 195 -15.84 5.55 -1.56
N GLY A 196 -15.31 6.75 -1.85
CA GLY A 196 -14.78 7.70 -0.88
C GLY A 196 -13.34 7.46 -0.41
N LYS A 197 -12.68 6.39 -0.86
CA LYS A 197 -11.27 6.09 -0.52
C LYS A 197 -10.31 6.95 -1.32
N LEU A 198 -9.22 7.41 -0.70
CA LEU A 198 -8.12 8.12 -1.36
C LEU A 198 -7.57 7.33 -2.56
N SER A 199 -7.31 8.02 -3.68
CA SER A 199 -7.02 7.42 -5.00
C SER A 199 -5.60 7.77 -5.48
N ARG A 200 -4.64 6.86 -5.26
CA ARG A 200 -3.28 6.98 -5.81
C ARG A 200 -3.25 6.96 -7.34
N HIS A 201 -4.17 6.21 -7.94
CA HIS A 201 -4.26 6.03 -9.39
C HIS A 201 -4.46 7.36 -10.12
N GLU A 202 -5.38 8.20 -9.65
CA GLU A 202 -5.63 9.52 -10.26
C GLU A 202 -4.42 10.45 -10.14
N LEU A 203 -3.67 10.40 -9.04
CA LEU A 203 -2.43 11.17 -8.90
C LEU A 203 -1.35 10.70 -9.87
N ARG A 204 -1.19 9.37 -10.05
CA ARG A 204 -0.23 8.81 -11.01
C ARG A 204 -0.56 9.23 -12.45
N GLN A 205 -1.83 9.24 -12.84
CA GLN A 205 -2.25 9.72 -14.16
C GLN A 205 -1.92 11.19 -14.38
N LYS A 206 -2.08 12.04 -13.35
CA LYS A 206 -1.72 13.47 -13.42
C LYS A 206 -0.20 13.73 -13.47
N GLN A 207 0.62 12.80 -12.97
CA GLN A 207 2.09 12.91 -13.00
C GLN A 207 2.71 12.30 -14.26
N SER A 208 2.00 11.40 -14.94
CA SER A 208 2.44 10.88 -16.22
C SER A 208 2.46 12.06 -17.22
N PRO A 209 3.61 12.43 -17.81
CA PRO A 209 3.62 13.48 -18.81
C PRO A 209 2.65 13.06 -19.91
N THR A 210 1.70 13.95 -20.25
CA THR A 210 0.83 13.80 -21.40
C THR A 210 1.71 13.64 -22.65
N ILE A 211 2.00 12.40 -23.05
CA ILE A 211 2.50 12.07 -24.38
C ILE A 211 1.32 12.27 -25.34
N GLN A 212 0.88 13.53 -25.55
CA GLN A 212 -0.12 13.85 -26.58
C GLN A 212 -0.29 15.33 -26.94
N ALA A 213 0.61 16.23 -26.53
CA ALA A 213 0.48 17.67 -26.86
C ALA A 213 1.62 18.26 -27.74
N GLN A 214 2.31 17.45 -28.56
CA GLN A 214 3.31 17.97 -29.51
C GLN A 214 3.15 17.49 -30.98
N GLN A 215 2.16 16.67 -31.33
CA GLN A 215 1.96 16.25 -32.73
C GLN A 215 1.01 17.15 -33.56
N HIS A 216 0.41 18.20 -32.99
CA HIS A 216 -0.49 19.11 -33.73
C HIS A 216 0.13 20.47 -34.14
N GLN A 217 1.44 20.66 -33.96
CA GLN A 217 2.14 21.89 -34.43
C GLN A 217 3.18 21.65 -35.55
N GLN A 218 3.28 20.44 -36.11
CA GLN A 218 4.14 20.15 -37.27
C GLN A 218 3.37 19.76 -38.55
N GLN A 219 2.11 20.17 -38.67
CA GLN A 219 1.40 20.20 -39.96
C GLN A 219 0.89 21.61 -40.29
N GLN A 220 1.76 22.61 -40.09
CA GLN A 220 1.75 23.79 -40.96
C GLN A 220 2.73 23.53 -42.11
#